data_AF-A0A061P9Z9-F1
#
_entry.id   AF-A0A061P9Z9-F1
#
_cell.length_a   1.000
_cell.length_b   1.000
_cell.length_c   1.000
_cell.angle_alpha   90.00
_cell.angle_beta   90.00
_cell.angle_gamma   90.00
#
_symmetry.space_group_name_H-M   'P 1'
#
loop_
_entity.id
_entity.type
_entity.pdbx_description
1 polymer ?
#
loop_
_entity_poly.entity_id
_entity_poly.type
_entity_poly.pdbx_seq_one_letter_code
_entity_poly.pdbx_strand_id
1 'polypeptide(L)'
;MAYQPKSYRKFIAGTMTAAMAASAFAVTTPQQVADAQEQRFSDVSPSHHAFETIQRAADRGIVNGYSDGTYRPSEQLIRGQAARMLANAIDLDTPPVTSTPFEDLSADHVYADVASAMHEAGIIIGRHGGTQFDAGTVISREQMASIPCSCI
;
A
#
# COMPACT_ATOMS: atom_id res chain seq x y z
N MET A 1 -77.96 41.18 0.27
CA MET A 1 -78.28 39.83 0.80
C MET A 1 -79.21 39.13 -0.18
N ALA A 2 -79.07 37.80 -0.30
CA ALA A 2 -79.79 36.88 -1.19
C ALA A 2 -79.31 36.92 -2.66
N TYR A 3 -79.14 35.83 -3.40
CA TYR A 3 -79.24 34.39 -3.13
C TYR A 3 -78.77 33.73 -4.46
N GLN A 4 -77.81 32.81 -4.39
CA GLN A 4 -77.38 32.00 -5.54
C GLN A 4 -78.20 30.70 -5.58
N PRO A 5 -78.80 30.31 -6.73
CA PRO A 5 -79.23 28.93 -6.89
C PRO A 5 -78.26 28.11 -7.75
N LYS A 6 -77.92 26.94 -7.20
CA LYS A 6 -77.11 25.86 -7.72
C LYS A 6 -77.59 25.35 -9.08
N SER A 7 -76.64 24.91 -9.92
CA SER A 7 -76.88 23.93 -10.97
C SER A 7 -75.84 22.81 -10.88
N TYR A 8 -76.22 21.72 -10.21
CA TYR A 8 -75.59 20.41 -10.35
C TYR A 8 -76.46 19.57 -11.30
N ARG A 9 -75.90 19.18 -12.45
CA ARG A 9 -76.41 18.10 -13.31
C ARG A 9 -75.20 17.26 -13.69
N LYS A 10 -74.94 16.15 -12.99
CA LYS A 10 -75.51 14.80 -13.17
C LYS A 10 -75.06 14.15 -14.48
N PHE A 11 -74.13 13.18 -14.29
CA PHE A 11 -73.82 11.98 -15.09
C PHE A 11 -73.38 12.23 -16.55
N ILE A 12 -72.29 11.61 -17.02
CA ILE A 12 -72.35 10.29 -17.66
C ILE A 12 -70.98 9.59 -17.55
N ALA A 13 -71.07 8.27 -17.38
CA ALA A 13 -70.00 7.28 -17.36
C ALA A 13 -69.04 7.39 -18.56
N GLY A 14 -67.75 7.24 -18.28
CA GLY A 14 -66.69 7.09 -19.27
C GLY A 14 -65.68 6.05 -18.80
N THR A 15 -65.79 4.86 -19.39
CA THR A 15 -64.84 3.74 -19.51
C THR A 15 -63.56 3.73 -18.66
N MET A 16 -63.42 2.65 -17.88
CA MET A 16 -62.20 2.22 -17.21
C MET A 16 -61.01 2.18 -18.18
N THR A 17 -59.94 2.90 -17.83
CA THR A 17 -58.59 2.59 -18.33
C THR A 17 -57.71 2.35 -17.12
N ALA A 18 -57.38 1.09 -16.88
CA ALA A 18 -56.37 0.69 -15.91
C ALA A 18 -55.01 1.16 -16.41
N ALA A 19 -54.43 2.16 -15.76
CA ALA A 19 -53.01 2.51 -15.91
C ALA A 19 -52.27 1.94 -14.70
N MET A 20 -51.28 1.10 -14.98
CA MET A 20 -50.53 0.33 -14.00
C MET A 20 -49.84 1.23 -12.97
N ALA A 21 -49.84 0.79 -11.72
CA ALA A 21 -48.95 1.32 -10.70
C ALA A 21 -47.49 1.04 -11.11
N ALA A 22 -46.82 2.06 -11.64
CA ALA A 22 -45.36 2.07 -11.72
C ALA A 22 -44.83 2.69 -10.43
N SER A 23 -44.73 1.87 -9.39
CA SER A 23 -43.90 2.19 -8.23
C SER A 23 -42.47 2.39 -8.71
N ALA A 24 -42.03 3.65 -8.75
CA ALA A 24 -40.63 3.97 -8.93
C ALA A 24 -39.88 3.49 -7.69
N PHE A 25 -39.43 2.24 -7.70
CA PHE A 25 -38.34 1.83 -6.83
C PHE A 25 -37.13 2.65 -7.27
N ALA A 26 -36.86 3.73 -6.53
CA ALA A 26 -35.55 4.36 -6.59
C ALA A 26 -34.55 3.27 -6.23
N VAL A 27 -33.85 2.75 -7.24
CA VAL A 27 -32.67 1.93 -7.06
C VAL A 27 -31.66 2.85 -6.38
N THR A 28 -31.65 2.84 -5.05
CA THR A 28 -30.52 3.27 -4.26
C THR A 28 -29.51 2.15 -4.39
N THR A 29 -28.75 2.12 -5.48
CA THR A 29 -27.47 1.41 -5.41
C THR A 29 -26.71 2.06 -4.25
N PRO A 30 -26.21 1.30 -3.25
CA PRO A 30 -25.15 1.85 -2.42
C PRO A 30 -24.04 2.26 -3.39
N GLN A 31 -23.84 3.57 -3.50
CA GLN A 31 -22.72 4.13 -4.22
C GLN A 31 -21.49 3.45 -3.62
N GLN A 32 -20.84 2.63 -4.43
CA GLN A 32 -19.58 2.01 -4.07
C GLN A 32 -18.62 3.15 -3.80
N VAL A 33 -18.39 3.43 -2.53
CA VAL A 33 -17.18 4.12 -2.08
C VAL A 33 -16.07 3.13 -2.41
N ALA A 34 -15.57 3.20 -3.63
CA ALA A 34 -14.23 2.73 -3.91
C ALA A 34 -13.37 3.52 -2.94
N ASP A 35 -12.78 2.84 -1.95
CA ASP A 35 -11.72 3.40 -1.14
C ASP A 35 -10.69 3.92 -2.14
N ALA A 36 -10.69 5.24 -2.36
CA ALA A 36 -9.64 5.89 -3.08
C ALA A 36 -8.42 5.75 -2.18
N GLN A 37 -7.68 4.66 -2.36
CA GLN A 37 -6.36 4.46 -1.75
C GLN A 37 -5.56 5.72 -2.08
N GLU A 38 -5.36 6.56 -1.05
CA GLU A 38 -4.70 7.83 -1.19
C GLU A 38 -3.32 7.57 -1.83
N GLN A 39 -3.02 8.29 -2.92
CA GLN A 39 -1.77 8.09 -3.64
C GLN A 39 -0.62 8.50 -2.71
N ARG A 40 0.13 7.51 -2.18
CA ARG A 40 1.20 7.79 -1.20
C ARG A 40 2.45 8.37 -1.81
N PHE A 41 2.73 8.01 -3.06
CA PHE A 41 3.94 8.40 -3.75
C PHE A 41 3.58 9.18 -5.00
N SER A 42 4.14 10.39 -5.12
CA SER A 42 3.84 11.33 -6.21
C SER A 42 4.25 10.80 -7.60
N ASP A 43 5.23 9.91 -7.65
CA ASP A 43 5.81 9.33 -8.86
C ASP A 43 5.23 7.95 -9.23
N VAL A 44 4.24 7.45 -8.49
CA VAL A 44 3.54 6.19 -8.78
C VAL A 44 2.09 6.48 -9.12
N SER A 45 1.82 6.65 -10.42
CA SER A 45 0.45 6.86 -10.95
C SER A 45 -0.46 5.67 -10.63
N PRO A 46 -1.78 5.87 -10.41
CA PRO A 46 -2.78 4.80 -10.32
C PRO A 46 -2.80 3.84 -11.52
N SER A 47 -2.35 4.30 -12.69
CA SER A 47 -2.22 3.47 -13.90
C SER A 47 -0.91 2.69 -13.98
N HIS A 48 0.01 2.86 -13.02
CA HIS A 48 1.29 2.15 -12.99
C HIS A 48 1.05 0.68 -12.64
N HIS A 49 1.66 -0.24 -13.37
CA HIS A 49 1.45 -1.69 -13.21
C HIS A 49 1.71 -2.21 -11.78
N ALA A 50 2.61 -1.54 -11.04
CA ALA A 50 2.96 -1.88 -9.65
C ALA A 50 2.25 -1.01 -8.60
N PHE A 51 1.30 -0.14 -8.99
CA PHE A 51 0.64 0.81 -8.09
C PHE A 51 0.06 0.12 -6.85
N GLU A 52 -0.81 -0.88 -7.04
CA GLU A 52 -1.44 -1.59 -5.91
C GLU A 52 -0.41 -2.29 -5.02
N THR A 53 0.60 -2.93 -5.62
CA THR A 53 1.62 -3.67 -4.88
C THR A 53 2.47 -2.74 -4.01
N ILE A 54 2.88 -1.60 -4.57
CA ILE A 54 3.66 -0.59 -3.84
C ILE A 54 2.82 0.00 -2.70
N GLN A 55 1.55 0.31 -2.95
CA GLN A 55 0.64 0.85 -1.94
C GLN A 55 0.42 -0.12 -0.78
N ARG A 56 0.16 -1.39 -1.07
CA ARG A 56 0.00 -2.43 -0.04
C ARG A 56 1.30 -2.68 0.74
N ALA A 57 2.45 -2.61 0.07
CA ALA A 57 3.74 -2.73 0.76
C ALA A 57 3.97 -1.55 1.72
N ALA A 58 3.54 -0.34 1.32
CA ALA A 58 3.60 0.84 2.16
C ALA A 58 2.61 0.77 3.33
N ASP A 59 1.38 0.29 3.11
CA ASP A 59 0.40 0.05 4.19
C ASP A 59 0.93 -0.89 5.27
N ARG A 60 1.77 -1.86 4.87
CA ARG A 60 2.40 -2.84 5.76
C ARG A 60 3.72 -2.34 6.36
N GLY A 61 4.15 -1.11 6.07
CA GLY A 61 5.43 -0.57 6.53
C GLY A 61 6.66 -1.24 5.90
N ILE A 62 6.49 -2.06 4.86
CA ILE A 62 7.61 -2.74 4.18
C ILE A 62 8.45 -1.72 3.40
N VAL A 63 7.78 -0.70 2.84
CA VAL A 63 8.43 0.39 2.11
C VAL A 63 7.88 1.75 2.56
N ASN A 64 8.74 2.76 2.66
CA ASN A 64 8.35 4.11 3.10
C ASN A 64 8.58 5.20 2.05
N GLY A 65 9.29 4.88 0.96
CA GLY A 65 9.73 5.87 -0.03
C GLY A 65 10.78 6.84 0.51
N TYR A 66 10.92 7.97 -0.17
CA TYR A 66 11.88 9.03 0.13
C TYR A 66 11.17 10.22 0.79
N SER A 67 11.95 11.06 1.48
CA SER A 67 11.44 12.25 2.18
C SER A 67 10.81 13.30 1.26
N ASP A 68 11.10 13.23 -0.04
CA ASP A 68 10.49 14.08 -1.08
C ASP A 68 9.09 13.57 -1.53
N GLY A 69 8.60 12.46 -0.96
CA GLY A 69 7.30 11.88 -1.31
C GLY A 69 7.33 11.03 -2.58
N THR A 70 8.51 10.55 -3.00
CA THR A 70 8.68 9.63 -4.15
C THR A 70 8.98 8.19 -3.69
N TYR A 71 8.72 7.21 -4.53
CA TYR A 71 9.10 5.80 -4.33
C TYR A 71 10.26 5.37 -5.22
N ARG A 72 10.34 5.93 -6.43
CA ARG A 72 11.34 5.68 -7.47
C ARG A 72 11.35 4.23 -7.97
N PRO A 73 10.23 3.75 -8.55
CA PRO A 73 10.02 2.33 -8.87
C PRO A 73 10.98 1.74 -9.91
N SER A 74 11.70 2.58 -10.66
CA SER A 74 12.67 2.15 -11.68
C SER A 74 14.12 2.26 -11.22
N GLU A 75 14.39 2.75 -9.99
CA GLU A 75 15.74 2.76 -9.44
C GLU A 75 16.21 1.35 -9.08
N GLN A 76 17.52 1.13 -9.18
CA GLN A 76 18.13 -0.12 -8.74
C GLN A 76 18.18 -0.18 -7.21
N LEU A 77 17.88 -1.35 -6.68
CA LEU A 77 17.88 -1.59 -5.24
C LEU A 77 19.31 -1.88 -4.75
N ILE A 78 19.77 -1.13 -3.74
CA ILE A 78 21.03 -1.43 -3.05
C ILE A 78 20.80 -2.41 -1.89
N ARG A 79 21.87 -3.10 -1.48
CA ARG A 79 21.84 -4.13 -0.44
C ARG A 79 21.28 -3.65 0.89
N GLY A 80 21.61 -2.44 1.32
CA GLY A 80 21.05 -1.84 2.55
C GLY A 80 19.54 -1.62 2.47
N GLN A 81 19.03 -1.14 1.33
CA GLN A 81 17.59 -0.98 1.10
C GLN A 81 16.88 -2.34 1.08
N ALA A 82 17.45 -3.32 0.37
CA ALA A 82 16.93 -4.68 0.35
C ALA A 82 16.86 -5.30 1.75
N ALA A 83 17.90 -5.12 2.56
CA ALA A 83 17.95 -5.56 3.95
C ALA A 83 16.84 -4.94 4.80
N ARG A 84 16.66 -3.61 4.73
CA ARG A 84 15.56 -2.90 5.42
C ARG A 84 14.19 -3.41 4.97
N MET A 85 13.95 -3.55 3.67
CA MET A 85 12.69 -4.07 3.16
C MET A 85 12.41 -5.49 3.66
N LEU A 86 13.42 -6.35 3.69
CA LEU A 86 13.29 -7.72 4.18
C LEU A 86 13.03 -7.76 5.69
N ALA A 87 13.78 -7.00 6.48
CA ALA A 87 13.58 -6.87 7.92
C ALA A 87 12.16 -6.40 8.25
N ASN A 88 11.66 -5.37 7.56
CA ASN A 88 10.29 -4.90 7.74
C ASN A 88 9.25 -5.95 7.31
N ALA A 89 9.51 -6.70 6.23
CA ALA A 89 8.59 -7.73 5.74
C ALA A 89 8.41 -8.91 6.70
N ILE A 90 9.43 -9.20 7.52
CA ILE A 90 9.39 -10.26 8.53
C ILE A 90 9.20 -9.74 9.95
N ASP A 91 8.96 -8.43 10.11
CA ASP A 91 8.81 -7.75 11.40
C ASP A 91 10.01 -8.00 12.35
N LEU A 92 11.22 -7.91 11.80
CA LEU A 92 12.46 -8.11 12.55
C LEU A 92 12.72 -6.92 13.49
N ASP A 93 12.97 -7.21 14.76
CA ASP A 93 13.41 -6.20 15.72
C ASP A 93 14.79 -5.66 15.31
N THR A 94 14.88 -4.33 15.17
CA THR A 94 16.09 -3.64 14.68
C THR A 94 16.46 -2.53 15.66
N PRO A 95 16.92 -2.90 16.88
CA PRO A 95 17.28 -1.91 17.89
C PRO A 95 18.48 -1.08 17.44
N PRO A 96 18.60 0.17 17.89
CA PRO A 96 19.81 0.96 17.69
C PRO A 96 21.03 0.24 18.24
N VAL A 97 22.14 0.28 17.50
CA VAL A 97 23.40 -0.38 17.87
C VAL A 97 24.48 0.64 18.19
N THR A 98 25.41 0.29 19.08
CA THR A 98 26.61 1.10 19.38
C THR A 98 27.87 0.59 18.66
N SER A 99 27.80 -0.60 18.06
CA SER A 99 28.85 -1.23 17.26
C SER A 99 28.22 -2.20 16.27
N THR A 100 28.88 -2.45 15.15
CA THR A 100 28.42 -3.39 14.12
C THR A 100 29.40 -4.57 14.03
N PRO A 101 28.95 -5.73 13.50
CA PRO A 101 29.83 -6.85 13.20
C PRO A 101 30.61 -6.68 11.89
N PHE A 102 30.41 -5.57 11.17
CA PHE A 102 30.96 -5.33 9.84
C PHE A 102 32.00 -4.20 9.87
N GLU A 103 33.16 -4.42 9.26
CA GLU A 103 34.27 -3.47 9.23
C GLU A 103 33.98 -2.23 8.37
N ASP A 104 33.11 -2.36 7.37
CA ASP A 104 32.76 -1.31 6.41
C ASP A 104 31.51 -0.51 6.80
N LEU A 105 30.94 -0.76 7.99
CA LEU A 105 29.69 -0.16 8.44
C LEU A 105 29.85 0.44 9.84
N SER A 106 29.83 1.77 9.97
CA SER A 106 29.84 2.41 11.28
C SER A 106 28.49 2.27 11.99
N ALA A 107 28.46 2.35 13.33
CA ALA A 107 27.24 2.31 14.12
C ALA A 107 26.26 3.47 13.80
N ASP A 108 26.78 4.61 13.33
CA ASP A 108 25.98 5.78 12.94
C ASP A 108 25.39 5.65 11.51
N HIS A 109 25.68 4.55 10.78
CA HIS A 109 25.17 4.36 9.43
C HIS A 109 23.65 4.05 9.46
N VAL A 110 22.90 4.55 8.47
CA VAL A 110 21.43 4.36 8.35
C VAL A 110 20.95 2.91 8.20
N TYR A 111 21.88 1.97 8.03
CA TYR A 111 21.59 0.52 7.91
C TYR A 111 22.31 -0.30 8.99
N ALA A 112 22.96 0.35 9.97
CA ALA A 112 23.73 -0.32 11.01
C ALA A 112 22.86 -1.22 11.89
N ASP A 113 21.68 -0.72 12.26
CA ASP A 113 20.66 -1.43 13.03
C ASP A 113 20.21 -2.71 12.30
N VAL A 114 19.76 -2.56 11.05
CA VAL A 114 19.19 -3.67 10.28
C VAL A 114 20.26 -4.68 9.86
N ALA A 115 21.45 -4.23 9.47
CA ALA A 115 22.54 -5.14 9.13
C ALA A 115 22.95 -5.98 10.34
N SER A 116 23.05 -5.36 11.52
CA SER A 116 23.44 -6.06 12.75
C SER A 116 22.35 -7.05 13.19
N ALA A 117 21.08 -6.63 13.24
CA ALA A 117 19.98 -7.50 13.60
C ALA A 117 19.82 -8.69 12.65
N MET A 118 19.95 -8.47 11.34
CA MET A 118 19.86 -9.56 10.36
C MET A 118 21.06 -10.51 10.43
N HIS A 119 22.24 -10.00 10.82
CA HIS A 119 23.42 -10.83 11.05
C HIS A 119 23.24 -11.71 12.29
N GLU A 120 22.76 -11.13 13.39
CA GLU A 120 22.44 -11.85 14.63
C GLU A 120 21.35 -12.92 14.42
N ALA A 121 20.34 -12.62 13.61
CA ALA A 121 19.31 -13.56 13.21
C ALA A 121 19.79 -14.63 12.21
N GLY A 122 21.03 -14.53 11.72
CA GLY A 122 21.59 -15.46 10.73
C GLY A 122 20.92 -15.37 9.35
N ILE A 123 20.23 -14.27 9.05
CA ILE A 123 19.51 -14.04 7.79
C ILE A 123 20.47 -13.48 6.73
N ILE A 124 21.47 -12.70 7.14
CA ILE A 124 22.52 -12.23 6.24
C ILE A 124 23.89 -12.73 6.69
N ILE A 125 24.68 -13.11 5.70
CA ILE A 125 26.12 -13.31 5.86
C ILE A 125 26.85 -12.10 5.29
N GLY A 126 27.95 -11.72 5.96
CA GLY A 126 28.87 -10.72 5.41
C GLY A 126 29.61 -11.26 4.19
N ARG A 127 30.07 -10.34 3.33
CA ARG A 127 30.94 -10.60 2.18
C ARG A 127 32.40 -10.62 2.62
N HIS A 128 33.28 -10.98 1.67
CA HIS A 128 34.74 -10.89 1.83
C HIS A 128 35.27 -11.59 3.10
N GLY A 129 34.79 -12.80 3.38
CA GLY A 129 35.15 -13.54 4.59
C GLY A 129 34.23 -13.28 5.80
N GLY A 130 33.08 -12.62 5.58
CA GLY A 130 32.07 -12.39 6.60
C GLY A 130 32.13 -11.00 7.25
N THR A 131 33.11 -10.16 6.88
CA THR A 131 33.41 -8.90 7.58
C THR A 131 32.83 -7.67 6.90
N GLN A 132 32.32 -7.76 5.67
CA GLN A 132 31.78 -6.60 4.94
C GLN A 132 30.28 -6.74 4.69
N PHE A 133 29.51 -5.69 4.92
CA PHE A 133 28.09 -5.66 4.62
C PHE A 133 27.81 -5.09 3.22
N ASP A 134 28.54 -4.05 2.83
CA ASP A 134 28.48 -3.34 1.56
C ASP A 134 27.11 -2.73 1.22
N ALA A 135 26.58 -1.92 2.14
CA ALA A 135 25.22 -1.40 2.07
C ALA A 135 24.89 -0.65 0.76
N GLY A 136 25.88 0.06 0.19
CA GLY A 136 25.71 0.89 -1.02
C GLY A 136 25.77 0.12 -2.34
N THR A 137 26.03 -1.18 -2.32
CA THR A 137 26.18 -1.97 -3.55
C THR A 137 24.84 -2.46 -4.08
N VAL A 138 24.66 -2.45 -5.40
CA VAL A 138 23.47 -3.01 -6.06
C VAL A 138 23.43 -4.51 -5.79
N ILE A 139 22.26 -5.00 -5.36
CA ILE A 139 22.11 -6.42 -5.05
C ILE A 139 21.96 -7.25 -6.34
N SER A 140 22.83 -8.25 -6.53
CA SER A 140 22.71 -9.21 -7.62
C SER A 140 21.66 -10.29 -7.31
N ARG A 141 21.18 -10.98 -8.34
CA ARG A 141 20.24 -12.11 -8.17
C ARG A 141 20.81 -13.22 -7.29
N GLU A 142 22.10 -13.50 -7.43
CA GLU A 142 22.83 -14.46 -6.59
C GLU A 142 22.84 -14.00 -5.14
N GLN A 143 23.13 -12.73 -4.89
CA GLN A 143 23.19 -12.17 -3.54
C GLN A 143 21.84 -12.14 -2.85
N MET A 144 20.75 -11.94 -3.60
CA MET A 144 19.40 -12.07 -3.05
C MET A 144 19.10 -13.53 -2.68
N ALA A 145 19.50 -14.49 -3.51
CA ALA A 145 19.30 -15.92 -3.24
C ALA A 145 20.18 -16.46 -2.10
N SER A 146 21.35 -15.84 -1.87
CA SER A 146 22.29 -16.23 -0.82
C SER A 146 21.91 -15.67 0.56
N ILE A 147 20.78 -14.96 0.69
CA ILE A 147 20.20 -14.61 1.99
C ILE A 147 19.59 -15.88 2.55
N PRO A 148 20.21 -16.57 3.53
CA PRO A 148 19.60 -17.71 4.17
C PRO A 148 18.23 -17.33 4.72
N CYS A 149 17.18 -17.86 4.10
CA CYS A 149 15.86 -17.87 4.69
C CYS A 149 15.89 -18.91 5.81
N SER A 150 16.20 -18.48 7.03
CA SER A 150 16.09 -19.33 8.22
C SER A 150 14.61 -19.50 8.59
N CYS A 151 13.87 -20.15 7.69
CA CYS A 151 12.49 -20.56 7.86
C CYS A 151 12.41 -22.07 7.63
N ILE A 152 13.13 -22.85 8.44
CA ILE A 152 12.93 -24.30 8.58
C ILE A 152 13.11 -24.66 10.06
#